data_AF-A0A7Z8QEV0-F1
#
_entry.id   AF-A0A7Z8QEV0-F1
#
_cell.length_a   1.000
_cell.length_b   1.000
_cell.length_c   1.000
_cell.angle_alpha   90.00
_cell.angle_beta   90.00
_cell.angle_gamma   90.00
#
_symmetry.space_group_name_H-M   'P 1'
#
loop_
_entity.id
_entity.type
_entity.pdbx_description
1 polymer ?
#
loop_
_entity_poly.entity_id
_entity_poly.type
_entity_poly.pdbx_seq_one_letter_code
_entity_poly.pdbx_strand_id
1 'polypeptide(L)' 'GAPKALAVALSFCRLLGLGCPKQAFAKIATPLLDKIYETGRKYAADFKEIMPIVFDTHLPKWNYRAIPQE' A
#
# COMPACT_ATOMS: atom_id res chain seq x y z
N GLY A 1 24.68 6.10 -30.32
CA GLY A 1 24.01 4.82 -30.06
C GLY A 1 22.85 5.04 -29.10
N ALA A 2 21.79 4.26 -29.22
CA ALA A 2 20.60 4.21 -28.36
C ALA A 2 19.51 5.33 -28.42
N PRO A 3 19.08 5.86 -29.59
CA PRO A 3 17.75 6.52 -29.60
C PRO A 3 16.73 5.97 -30.61
N LYS A 4 17.13 5.13 -31.57
CA LYS A 4 16.16 4.61 -32.58
C LYS A 4 15.43 3.34 -32.13
N ALA A 5 16.13 2.42 -31.46
CA ALA A 5 15.52 1.17 -30.97
C ALA A 5 14.49 1.40 -29.84
N LEU A 6 14.73 2.39 -28.97
CA LEU A 6 13.85 2.70 -27.85
C LEU A 6 12.52 3.33 -28.31
N ALA A 7 12.56 4.19 -29.33
CA ALA A 7 11.37 4.77 -29.93
C ALA A 7 10.49 3.71 -30.63
N VAL A 8 11.12 2.73 -31.29
CA VAL A 8 10.40 1.62 -31.93
C VAL A 8 9.77 0.69 -30.89
N ALA A 9 10.48 0.38 -29.81
CA ALA A 9 9.94 -0.44 -28.72
C ALA A 9 8.72 0.20 -28.03
N LEU A 10 8.76 1.52 -27.81
CA LEU A 10 7.65 2.27 -27.23
C LEU A 10 6.42 2.32 -28.16
N SER A 11 6.62 2.45 -29.47
CA SER A 11 5.53 2.36 -30.46
C SER A 11 4.93 0.95 -30.55
N PHE A 12 5.75 -0.10 -30.41
CA PHE A 12 5.29 -1.48 -30.47
C PHE A 12 4.43 -1.86 -29.26
N CYS A 13 4.80 -1.44 -28.05
CA CYS A 13 3.96 -1.66 -26.85
C CYS A 13 2.60 -0.96 -26.94
N ARG A 14 2.52 0.19 -27.62
CA ARG A 14 1.25 0.92 -27.84
C ARG A 14 0.33 0.21 -28.84
N LEU A 15 0.88 -0.43 -29.89
CA LEU A 15 0.13 -1.20 -30.89
C LEU A 15 -0.39 -2.53 -30.34
N LEU A 16 0.36 -3.18 -29.44
CA LEU A 16 -0.02 -4.48 -28.85
C LEU A 16 -1.03 -4.37 -27.69
N GLY A 17 -1.49 -3.17 -27.34
CA GLY A 17 -2.40 -2.98 -26.19
C GLY A 17 -1.77 -3.31 -24.83
N LEU A 18 -0.46 -3.55 -24.78
CA LEU A 18 0.33 -3.74 -23.57
C LEU A 18 0.55 -2.36 -22.94
N GLY A 19 -0.53 -1.82 -22.36
CA GLY A 19 -0.49 -0.59 -21.59
C GLY A 19 0.58 -0.67 -20.50
N CYS A 20 1.18 0.48 -20.19
CA CYS A 20 2.08 0.61 -19.05
C CYS A 20 1.33 0.10 -17.79
N PRO A 21 1.91 -0.80 -16.97
CA PRO A 21 1.20 -1.47 -15.85
C PRO A 21 0.66 -0.55 -14.75
N LYS A 22 0.84 0.77 -14.88
CA LYS A 22 0.29 1.81 -14.00
C LYS A 22 -1.24 1.73 -13.84
N GLN A 23 -1.97 1.19 -14.81
CA GLN A 23 -3.43 1.17 -14.79
C GLN A 23 -4.04 0.00 -13.98
N ALA A 24 -3.28 -1.08 -13.74
CA ALA A 24 -3.77 -2.22 -12.98
C ALA A 24 -3.79 -1.96 -11.46
N PHE A 25 -2.80 -1.22 -10.94
CA PHE A 25 -2.72 -0.86 -9.53
C PHE A 25 -3.87 0.07 -9.09
N ALA A 26 -4.21 1.06 -9.94
CA ALA A 26 -5.27 2.02 -9.65
C ALA A 26 -6.62 1.32 -9.44
N LYS A 27 -6.98 0.35 -10.28
CA LYS A 27 -8.27 -0.37 -10.16
C LYS A 27 -8.42 -1.20 -8.89
N ILE A 28 -7.30 -1.69 -8.33
CA ILE A 28 -7.30 -2.53 -7.12
C ILE A 28 -7.28 -1.67 -5.84
N ALA A 29 -6.64 -0.50 -5.89
CA ALA A 29 -6.50 0.39 -4.73
C ALA A 29 -7.79 1.18 -4.41
N THR A 30 -8.63 1.49 -5.40
CA THR A 30 -9.82 2.35 -5.24
C THR A 30 -10.85 1.82 -4.23
N PRO A 31 -11.28 0.54 -4.25
CA PRO A 31 -12.34 0.06 -3.35
C PRO A 31 -11.94 0.05 -1.86
N LEU A 32 -10.64 0.05 -1.55
CA LEU A 32 -10.14 0.07 -0.17
C LEU A 32 -10.08 1.50 0.39
N LEU A 33 -9.74 2.47 -0.46
CA LEU A 33 -9.61 3.89 -0.09
C LEU A 33 -10.96 4.61 -0.05
N ASP A 34 -11.95 4.14 -0.81
CA ASP A 34 -13.30 4.69 -0.82
C ASP A 34 -14.12 4.33 0.43
N LYS A 35 -13.55 3.51 1.33
CA LYS A 35 -14.19 3.20 2.61
C LYS A 35 -13.95 4.34 3.59
N ILE A 36 -15.03 5.00 4.00
CA ILE A 36 -15.03 5.83 5.21
C ILE A 36 -14.88 4.85 6.39
N TYR A 37 -13.67 4.71 6.91
CA TYR A 37 -13.47 4.03 8.17
C TYR A 37 -14.07 4.90 9.26
N GLU A 38 -15.04 4.36 9.99
CA GLU A 38 -15.59 5.03 11.17
C GLU A 38 -14.45 5.38 12.12
N THR A 39 -14.23 6.68 12.30
CA THR A 39 -13.34 7.19 13.33
C THR A 39 -14.00 7.00 14.68
N GLY A 40 -13.22 6.61 15.70
CA GLY A 40 -13.75 6.45 17.06
C GLY A 40 -14.40 5.10 17.37
N ARG A 41 -13.95 4.00 16.74
CA ARG A 41 -14.33 2.65 17.21
C ARG A 41 -14.07 2.54 18.72
N LYS A 42 -15.07 2.09 19.46
CA LYS A 42 -14.97 1.87 20.90
C LYS A 42 -13.98 0.73 21.16
N TYR A 43 -13.02 0.99 22.02
CA TYR A 43 -12.08 0.01 22.55
C TYR A 43 -12.31 -0.14 24.05
N ALA A 44 -11.84 -1.24 24.64
CA ALA A 44 -11.93 -1.45 26.09
C ALA A 44 -11.21 -0.32 26.83
N ALA A 45 -11.73 0.15 27.96
CA ALA A 45 -11.22 1.36 28.63
C ALA A 45 -9.74 1.24 29.02
N ASP A 46 -9.26 0.02 29.22
CA ASP A 46 -7.91 -0.39 29.64
C ASP A 46 -7.01 -0.84 28.46
N PHE A 47 -7.48 -0.75 27.22
CA PHE A 47 -6.75 -1.26 26.06
C PHE A 47 -5.36 -0.62 25.92
N LYS A 48 -5.23 0.69 26.16
CA LYS A 48 -3.94 1.38 25.96
C LYS A 48 -2.94 1.01 27.04
N GLU A 49 -3.45 0.65 28.20
CA GLU A 49 -2.72 0.25 29.39
C GLU A 49 -2.20 -1.18 29.22
N ILE A 50 -3.05 -2.10 28.74
CA ILE A 50 -2.72 -3.53 28.63
C ILE A 50 -2.16 -3.96 27.27
N MET A 51 -2.25 -3.11 26.23
CA MET A 51 -1.78 -3.41 24.86
C MET A 51 -0.73 -2.40 24.37
N PRO A 52 0.52 -2.44 24.88
CA PRO A 52 1.60 -1.61 24.35
C PRO A 52 1.86 -1.86 22.86
N ILE A 53 2.10 -0.77 22.13
CA ILE A 53 2.54 -0.79 20.74
C ILE A 53 4.07 -0.97 20.70
N VAL A 54 4.53 -2.05 20.10
CA VAL A 54 5.94 -2.38 19.88
C VAL A 54 6.28 -2.20 18.41
N PHE A 55 7.26 -1.34 18.14
CA PHE A 55 7.79 -1.12 16.80
C PHE A 55 8.87 -2.14 16.48
N ASP A 56 8.97 -2.49 15.20
CA ASP A 56 10.07 -3.28 14.70
C ASP A 56 11.40 -2.49 14.76
N THR A 57 12.51 -3.18 15.02
CA THR A 57 13.84 -2.56 15.16
C THR A 57 14.55 -2.35 13.82
N HIS A 58 14.15 -3.08 12.78
CA HIS A 58 14.79 -3.08 11.46
C HIS A 58 13.88 -2.51 10.37
N LEU A 59 12.57 -2.64 10.53
CA LEU A 59 11.58 -2.14 9.60
C LEU A 59 11.11 -0.72 9.96
N PRO A 60 10.59 0.04 8.98
CA PRO A 60 10.13 1.40 9.27
C PRO A 60 8.94 1.40 10.24
N LYS A 61 8.71 2.54 10.91
CA LYS A 61 7.71 2.69 11.99
C LYS A 61 6.27 2.35 11.61
N TRP A 62 5.94 2.22 10.33
CA TRP A 62 4.62 1.73 9.91
C TRP A 62 4.42 0.24 10.26
N ASN A 63 5.50 -0.49 10.57
CA ASN A 63 5.45 -1.86 11.05
C ASN A 63 5.49 -1.90 12.58
N TYR A 64 4.34 -2.16 13.20
CA TYR A 64 4.19 -2.26 14.64
C TYR A 64 3.22 -3.38 15.03
N ARG A 65 3.32 -3.86 16.26
CA ARG A 65 2.41 -4.86 16.85
C ARG A 65 1.90 -4.37 18.20
N ALA A 66 0.63 -4.60 18.50
CA ALA A 66 0.10 -4.45 19.85
C ALA A 66 0.24 -5.80 20.57
N ILE A 67 0.94 -5.83 21.70
CA ILE A 67 1.23 -7.06 22.43
C ILE A 67 0.50 -6.99 23.79
N PRO A 68 -0.32 -7.99 24.17
CA PRO A 68 -0.94 -8.03 25.49
C PRO A 68 0.12 -8.13 26.58
N GLN A 69 -0.06 -7.39 27.67
CA GLN A 69 0.63 -7.66 28.93
C GLN A 69 -0.10 -8.77 29.67
N GLU A 70 0.63 -9.84 30.04
CA GLU A 70 0.14 -10.91 30.92
C GLU A 70 -0.01 -10.45 32.36
#